data_AF-A0A534MG48-F1
#
_entry.id   AF-A0A534MG48-F1
#
_cell.length_a   1.000
_cell.length_b   1.000
_cell.length_c   1.000
_cell.angle_alpha   90.00
_cell.angle_beta   90.00
_cell.angle_gamma   90.00
#
_symmetry.space_group_name_H-M   'P 1'
#
loop_
_entity.id
_entity.type
_entity.pdbx_description
1 polymer ?
#
loop_
_entity_poly.entity_id
_entity_poly.type
_entity_poly.pdbx_seq_one_letter_code
_entity_poly.pdbx_strand_id
1 'polypeptide(L)'
;MTTELYTGLDRSIRRRFGTLADDARVRRTLAALEANGISVLRAADVAEAKRIVLGLIPDGSQVHHGGSQSLEKSGLAEEIEKSGRYEPLRPRIRNMDRETQADEIRRLTSAPDVMLGSVHAVTEGGSLLTASFSGSQLGPYATGAGRLILVVGTQKIVSDLEEGLRRINEYVFPLEDARAQAAYGVHSGVNKV
;
A
#
# COMPACT_ATOMS: atom_id res chain seq x y z
N MET A 1 7.66 -19.03 -3.23
CA MET A 1 8.21 -17.65 -3.08
C MET A 1 7.99 -17.02 -1.70
N THR A 2 6.83 -17.16 -1.03
CA THR A 2 6.64 -16.54 0.30
C THR A 2 7.53 -17.13 1.39
N THR A 3 7.77 -18.45 1.40
CA THR A 3 8.53 -19.12 2.46
C THR A 3 10.01 -18.72 2.51
N GLU A 4 10.63 -18.45 1.36
CA GLU A 4 12.06 -18.05 1.27
C GLU A 4 12.32 -16.65 1.82
N LEU A 5 11.41 -15.70 1.61
CA LEU A 5 11.54 -14.32 2.12
C LEU A 5 11.50 -14.26 3.66
N TYR A 6 10.92 -15.25 4.32
CA TYR A 6 10.85 -15.30 5.79
C TYR A 6 12.04 -15.99 6.46
N THR A 7 12.98 -16.56 5.71
CA THR A 7 14.07 -17.38 6.27
C THR A 7 15.05 -16.61 7.17
N GLY A 8 15.18 -15.30 6.97
CA GLY A 8 16.03 -14.42 7.78
C GLY A 8 15.32 -13.62 8.87
N LEU A 9 13.98 -13.73 9.00
CA LEU A 9 13.23 -12.93 9.97
C LEU A 9 13.12 -13.63 11.32
N ASP A 10 13.35 -12.89 12.41
CA ASP A 10 13.15 -13.42 13.76
C ASP A 10 11.73 -14.00 13.93
N ARG A 11 11.63 -15.18 14.53
CA ARG A 11 10.37 -15.92 14.64
C ARG A 11 9.34 -15.15 15.48
N SER A 12 9.77 -14.42 16.50
CA SER A 12 8.89 -13.63 17.36
C SER A 12 8.33 -12.42 16.60
N ILE A 13 9.17 -11.73 15.81
CA ILE A 13 8.77 -10.63 14.92
C ILE A 13 7.81 -11.11 13.85
N ARG A 14 8.10 -12.26 13.22
CA ARG A 14 7.24 -12.87 12.22
C ARG A 14 5.86 -13.18 12.78
N ARG A 15 5.80 -13.78 13.98
CA ARG A 15 4.53 -14.08 14.65
C ARG A 15 3.77 -12.82 15.00
N ARG A 16 4.44 -11.81 15.59
CA ARG A 16 3.82 -10.56 16.02
C ARG A 16 3.15 -9.82 14.87
N PHE A 17 3.85 -9.60 13.76
CA PHE A 17 3.34 -8.77 12.65
C PHE A 17 2.74 -9.55 11.47
N GLY A 18 2.79 -10.88 11.55
CA GLY A 18 2.13 -11.79 10.60
C GLY A 18 0.77 -12.31 11.05
N THR A 19 0.36 -12.06 12.30
CA THR A 19 -0.92 -12.52 12.86
C THR A 19 -2.02 -11.50 12.63
N LEU A 20 -3.22 -11.95 12.26
CA LEU A 20 -4.39 -11.09 12.09
C LEU A 20 -4.83 -10.54 13.45
N ALA A 21 -5.26 -9.27 13.48
CA ALA A 21 -5.89 -8.69 14.67
C ALA A 21 -7.26 -9.35 14.94
N ASP A 22 -7.59 -9.49 16.23
CA ASP A 22 -8.93 -9.93 16.65
C ASP A 22 -10.01 -8.89 16.33
N ASP A 23 -11.28 -9.33 16.38
CA ASP A 23 -12.42 -8.49 16.00
C ASP A 23 -12.60 -7.25 16.89
N ALA A 24 -12.30 -7.36 18.19
CA ALA A 24 -12.44 -6.24 19.11
C ALA A 24 -11.41 -5.15 18.80
N ARG A 25 -10.17 -5.55 18.51
CA ARG A 25 -9.08 -4.67 18.07
C ARG A 25 -9.44 -4.00 16.74
N VAL A 26 -9.91 -4.78 15.77
CA VAL A 26 -10.37 -4.25 14.48
C VAL A 26 -11.43 -3.17 14.69
N ARG A 27 -12.51 -3.46 15.43
CA ARG A 27 -13.61 -2.50 15.64
C ARG A 27 -13.14 -1.18 16.28
N ARG A 28 -12.26 -1.22 17.27
CA ARG A 28 -11.69 0.00 17.86
C ARG A 28 -10.90 0.81 16.83
N THR A 29 -10.07 0.16 16.03
CA THR A 29 -9.31 0.82 14.96
C THR A 29 -10.20 1.44 13.90
N LEU A 30 -11.29 0.78 13.49
CA LEU A 30 -12.25 1.34 12.51
C LEU A 30 -12.86 2.64 13.06
N ALA A 31 -13.35 2.63 14.30
CA ALA A 31 -13.92 3.81 14.94
C ALA A 31 -12.92 4.96 15.06
N ALA A 32 -11.65 4.66 15.39
CA ALA A 32 -10.60 5.67 15.48
C ALA A 32 -10.24 6.28 14.11
N LEU A 33 -10.18 5.47 13.06
CA LEU A 33 -9.98 5.95 11.68
C LEU A 33 -11.12 6.89 11.25
N GLU A 34 -12.38 6.50 11.51
CA GLU A 34 -13.55 7.31 11.20
C GLU A 34 -13.55 8.64 11.97
N ALA A 35 -13.21 8.60 13.26
CA ALA A 35 -13.04 9.80 14.09
C ALA A 35 -11.95 10.74 13.56
N ASN A 36 -10.93 10.20 12.88
CA ASN A 36 -9.88 10.97 12.21
C ASN A 36 -10.22 11.37 10.77
N GLY A 37 -11.49 11.23 10.35
CA GLY A 37 -11.96 11.63 9.02
C GLY A 37 -11.60 10.65 7.89
N ILE A 38 -11.17 9.43 8.22
CA ILE A 38 -10.85 8.40 7.24
C ILE A 38 -12.06 7.46 7.11
N SER A 39 -12.69 7.44 5.93
CA SER A 39 -13.79 6.51 5.66
C SER A 39 -13.28 5.07 5.59
N VAL A 40 -13.96 4.14 6.25
CA VAL A 40 -13.55 2.73 6.31
C VAL A 40 -14.65 1.80 5.83
N LEU A 41 -14.27 0.83 4.99
CA LEU A 41 -15.15 -0.25 4.54
C LEU A 41 -14.49 -1.59 4.89
N ARG A 42 -15.19 -2.40 5.68
CA ARG A 42 -14.71 -3.72 6.09
C ARG A 42 -15.10 -4.75 5.03
N ALA A 43 -14.12 -5.52 4.56
CA ALA A 43 -14.33 -6.69 3.73
C ALA A 43 -14.06 -7.97 4.56
N ALA A 44 -14.87 -9.01 4.36
CA ALA A 44 -14.68 -10.32 4.97
C ALA A 44 -13.47 -11.05 4.38
N ASP A 45 -13.20 -10.84 3.09
CA ASP A 45 -12.12 -11.48 2.36
C ASP A 45 -11.58 -10.61 1.21
N VAL A 46 -10.62 -11.18 0.48
CA VAL A 46 -9.93 -10.52 -0.65
C VAL A 46 -10.87 -10.26 -1.82
N ALA A 47 -11.83 -11.16 -2.08
CA ALA A 47 -12.76 -11.01 -3.20
C ALA A 47 -13.75 -9.88 -2.95
N GLU A 48 -14.27 -9.79 -1.72
CA GLU A 48 -15.11 -8.68 -1.30
C GLU A 48 -14.32 -7.35 -1.32
N ALA A 49 -13.08 -7.35 -0.84
CA ALA A 49 -12.22 -6.16 -0.91
C ALA A 49 -12.02 -5.70 -2.35
N LYS A 50 -11.75 -6.62 -3.29
CA LYS A 50 -11.65 -6.31 -4.73
C LYS A 50 -12.93 -5.69 -5.26
N ARG A 51 -14.10 -6.28 -4.96
CA ARG A 51 -15.41 -5.76 -5.39
C ARG A 51 -15.67 -4.35 -4.86
N ILE A 52 -15.42 -4.11 -3.57
CA ILE A 52 -15.60 -2.80 -2.94
C ILE A 52 -14.71 -1.77 -3.63
N VAL A 53 -13.40 -2.05 -3.77
CA VAL A 53 -12.45 -1.11 -4.37
C VAL A 53 -12.86 -0.75 -5.80
N LEU A 54 -13.17 -1.73 -6.64
CA LEU A 54 -13.57 -1.47 -8.04
C LEU A 54 -14.88 -0.67 -8.15
N GLY A 55 -15.79 -0.82 -7.18
CA GLY A 55 -17.01 -0.01 -7.11
C GLY A 55 -16.79 1.44 -6.69
N LEU A 56 -15.62 1.77 -6.14
CA LEU A 56 -15.26 3.14 -5.72
C LEU A 56 -14.52 3.94 -6.79
N ILE A 57 -14.08 3.29 -7.87
CA ILE A 57 -13.28 3.90 -8.94
C ILE A 57 -14.21 4.20 -10.12
N PRO A 58 -14.42 5.47 -10.49
CA PRO A 58 -15.17 5.81 -11.69
C PRO A 58 -14.49 5.27 -12.96
N ASP A 59 -15.28 4.77 -13.91
CA ASP A 59 -14.78 4.35 -15.21
C ASP A 59 -14.07 5.54 -15.92
N GLY A 60 -13.00 5.25 -16.65
CA GLY A 60 -12.16 6.25 -17.35
C GLY A 60 -11.22 7.05 -16.46
N SER A 61 -11.21 6.83 -15.14
CA SER A 61 -10.27 7.53 -14.23
C SER A 61 -8.82 7.19 -14.51
N GLN A 62 -7.91 8.15 -14.34
CA GLN A 62 -6.48 7.88 -14.23
C GLN A 62 -6.17 7.21 -12.90
N VAL A 63 -5.84 5.93 -12.95
CA VAL A 63 -5.55 5.13 -11.75
C VAL A 63 -4.05 4.89 -11.66
N HIS A 64 -3.46 5.34 -10.56
CA HIS A 64 -2.09 4.98 -10.19
C HIS A 64 -2.08 4.03 -9.00
N HIS A 65 -1.03 3.21 -8.93
CA HIS A 65 -0.73 2.44 -7.74
C HIS A 65 0.76 2.24 -7.57
N GLY A 66 1.21 2.21 -6.32
CA GLY A 66 2.58 1.84 -5.97
C GLY A 66 2.85 0.35 -6.20
N GLY A 67 4.11 -0.07 -5.99
CA GLY A 67 4.44 -1.49 -5.86
C GLY A 67 3.85 -2.03 -4.55
N SER A 68 2.61 -2.53 -4.59
CA SER A 68 1.89 -3.00 -3.40
C SER A 68 1.59 -4.48 -3.52
N GLN A 69 2.29 -5.30 -2.73
CA GLN A 69 2.02 -6.74 -2.63
C GLN A 69 0.58 -7.06 -2.23
N SER A 70 -0.10 -6.14 -1.53
CA SER A 70 -1.51 -6.31 -1.18
C SER A 70 -2.42 -6.17 -2.40
N LEU A 71 -2.12 -5.21 -3.29
CA LEU A 71 -2.87 -5.03 -4.54
C LEU A 71 -2.60 -6.17 -5.52
N GLU A 72 -1.33 -6.60 -5.65
CA GLU A 72 -0.95 -7.74 -6.49
C GLU A 72 -1.68 -9.03 -6.05
N LYS A 73 -1.58 -9.38 -4.77
CA LYS A 73 -2.22 -10.61 -4.24
C LYS A 73 -3.75 -10.57 -4.31
N SER A 74 -4.35 -9.39 -4.32
CA SER A 74 -5.79 -9.24 -4.47
C SER A 74 -6.28 -9.30 -5.92
N GLY A 75 -5.37 -9.29 -6.90
CA GLY A 75 -5.73 -9.18 -8.32
C GLY A 75 -6.32 -7.81 -8.70
N LEU A 76 -6.15 -6.79 -7.86
CA LEU A 76 -6.56 -5.41 -8.16
C LEU A 76 -5.61 -4.78 -9.18
N ALA A 77 -4.29 -4.96 -9.03
CA ALA A 77 -3.32 -4.40 -9.96
C ALA A 77 -3.57 -4.89 -11.39
N GLU A 78 -3.78 -6.19 -11.56
CA GLU A 78 -4.11 -6.78 -12.86
C GLU A 78 -5.43 -6.24 -13.43
N GLU A 79 -6.47 -6.11 -12.61
CA GLU A 79 -7.75 -5.56 -13.06
C GLU A 79 -7.63 -4.12 -13.56
N ILE A 80 -6.91 -3.27 -12.82
CA ILE A 80 -6.69 -1.88 -13.18
C ILE A 80 -5.93 -1.78 -14.52
N GLU A 81 -4.91 -2.61 -14.71
CA GLU A 81 -4.07 -2.55 -15.91
C GLU A 81 -4.71 -3.20 -17.14
N LYS A 82 -5.58 -4.21 -17.00
CA LYS A 82 -6.04 -5.04 -18.12
C LYS A 82 -7.53 -4.99 -18.45
N SER A 83 -8.39 -4.49 -17.56
CA SER A 83 -9.85 -4.52 -17.79
C SER A 83 -10.32 -3.60 -18.91
N GLY A 84 -9.53 -2.60 -19.30
CA GLY A 84 -9.92 -1.55 -20.25
C GLY A 84 -10.92 -0.53 -19.69
N ARG A 85 -11.28 -0.62 -18.41
CA ARG A 85 -12.23 0.30 -17.75
C ARG A 85 -11.60 1.60 -17.23
N TYR A 86 -10.28 1.62 -17.10
CA TYR A 86 -9.53 2.69 -16.46
C TYR A 86 -8.35 3.12 -17.33
N GLU A 87 -7.76 4.27 -17.01
CA GLU A 87 -6.51 4.75 -17.60
C GLU A 87 -5.33 4.43 -16.64
N PRO A 88 -4.65 3.27 -16.80
CA PRO A 88 -3.62 2.84 -15.86
C PRO A 88 -2.32 3.64 -16.04
N LEU A 89 -1.94 4.42 -15.02
CA LEU A 89 -0.76 5.28 -15.12
C LEU A 89 0.57 4.52 -15.07
N ARG A 90 0.64 3.38 -14.37
CA ARG A 90 1.88 2.59 -14.26
C ARG A 90 2.45 2.15 -15.61
N PRO A 91 1.71 1.42 -16.47
CA PRO A 91 2.24 0.99 -17.76
C PRO A 91 2.57 2.18 -18.67
N ARG A 92 1.78 3.27 -18.61
CA ARG A 92 2.10 4.52 -19.31
C ARG A 92 3.45 5.08 -18.88
N ILE A 93 3.64 5.33 -17.58
CA ILE A 93 4.89 5.86 -17.01
C ILE A 93 6.09 4.97 -17.32
N ARG A 94 5.91 3.64 -17.29
CA ARG A 94 6.99 2.68 -17.59
C ARG A 94 7.49 2.81 -19.03
N ASN A 95 6.62 3.19 -19.96
CA ASN A 95 6.95 3.33 -21.38
C ASN A 95 7.41 4.76 -21.75
N MET A 96 7.45 5.69 -20.79
CA MET A 96 7.92 7.06 -21.01
C MET A 96 9.43 7.16 -20.86
N ASP A 97 10.03 8.08 -21.61
CA ASP A 97 11.45 8.37 -21.56
C ASP A 97 11.77 9.24 -20.33
N ARG A 98 12.69 8.76 -19.48
CA ARG A 98 13.02 9.44 -18.22
C ARG A 98 13.91 10.67 -18.41
N GLU A 99 14.63 10.81 -19.50
CA GLU A 99 15.49 11.96 -19.77
C GLU A 99 14.68 13.14 -20.32
N THR A 100 13.73 12.85 -21.21
CA THR A 100 12.96 13.87 -21.92
C THR A 100 11.58 14.12 -21.31
N GLN A 101 10.99 13.15 -20.60
CA GLN A 101 9.63 13.25 -20.04
C GLN A 101 9.58 13.20 -18.50
N ALA A 102 10.71 13.43 -17.83
CA ALA A 102 10.81 13.40 -16.36
C ALA A 102 9.72 14.23 -15.65
N ASP A 103 9.45 15.42 -16.17
CA ASP A 103 8.49 16.36 -15.61
C ASP A 103 7.03 15.90 -15.78
N GLU A 104 6.71 15.27 -16.92
CA GLU A 104 5.39 14.65 -17.13
C GLU A 104 5.21 13.44 -16.22
N ILE A 105 6.22 12.57 -16.09
CA ILE A 105 6.21 11.45 -15.15
C ILE A 105 5.96 11.95 -13.72
N ARG A 106 6.65 13.02 -13.31
CA ARG A 106 6.49 13.62 -11.97
C ARG A 106 5.06 14.11 -11.76
N ARG A 107 4.45 14.79 -12.74
CA ARG A 107 3.06 15.24 -12.64
C ARG A 107 2.07 14.08 -12.55
N LEU A 108 2.18 13.10 -13.46
CA LEU A 108 1.31 11.92 -13.50
C LEU A 108 1.35 11.11 -12.20
N THR A 109 2.54 10.97 -11.61
CA THR A 109 2.71 10.24 -10.34
C THR A 109 2.23 11.00 -9.12
N SER A 110 2.29 12.34 -9.15
CA SER A 110 2.01 13.18 -7.98
C SER A 110 0.52 13.39 -7.72
N ALA A 111 -0.29 13.49 -8.77
CA ALA A 111 -1.71 13.86 -8.66
C ALA A 111 -2.61 13.05 -9.62
N PRO A 112 -2.71 11.73 -9.45
CA PRO A 112 -3.67 10.92 -10.20
C PRO A 112 -5.11 11.19 -9.74
N ASP A 113 -6.10 10.88 -10.58
CA ASP A 113 -7.52 10.92 -10.18
C ASP A 113 -7.78 9.96 -9.02
N VAL A 114 -7.20 8.75 -9.11
CA VAL A 114 -7.24 7.75 -8.04
C VAL A 114 -5.85 7.17 -7.77
N MET A 115 -5.44 7.19 -6.51
CA MET A 115 -4.27 6.45 -6.01
C MET A 115 -4.72 5.22 -5.23
N LEU A 116 -4.36 4.04 -5.71
CA LEU A 116 -4.51 2.79 -4.95
C LEU A 116 -3.22 2.46 -4.23
N GLY A 117 -3.37 1.95 -3.01
CA GLY A 117 -2.23 1.66 -2.19
C GLY A 117 -2.50 0.76 -1.02
N SER A 118 -1.49 0.72 -0.16
CA SER A 118 -1.56 0.16 1.17
C SER A 118 -0.61 0.95 2.06
N VAL A 119 -0.78 0.80 3.37
CA VAL A 119 0.13 1.31 4.40
C VAL A 119 0.96 0.18 5.01
N HIS A 120 1.99 0.57 5.75
CA HIS A 120 2.86 -0.33 6.50
C HIS A 120 2.32 -0.61 7.88
N ALA A 121 1.63 0.34 8.52
CA ALA A 121 0.94 0.10 9.78
C ALA A 121 -0.28 1.01 9.92
N VAL A 122 -1.24 0.57 10.73
CA VAL A 122 -2.39 1.36 11.20
C VAL A 122 -2.41 1.28 12.71
N THR A 123 -2.35 2.40 13.41
CA THR A 123 -2.43 2.38 14.87
C THR A 123 -3.86 2.17 15.33
N GLU A 124 -4.06 1.61 16.52
CA GLU A 124 -5.39 1.53 17.14
C GLU A 124 -6.01 2.92 17.38
N GLY A 125 -5.17 3.96 17.47
CA GLY A 125 -5.57 5.37 17.49
C GLY A 125 -5.89 5.97 16.12
N GLY A 126 -5.93 5.19 15.05
CA GLY A 126 -6.37 5.62 13.72
C GLY A 126 -5.34 6.42 12.93
N SER A 127 -4.04 6.25 13.19
CA SER A 127 -2.96 6.84 12.40
C SER A 127 -2.43 5.84 11.37
N LEU A 128 -2.05 6.34 10.19
CA LEU A 128 -1.51 5.54 9.09
C LEU A 128 0.00 5.77 8.97
N LEU A 129 0.80 4.71 8.83
CA LEU A 129 2.25 4.83 8.63
C LEU A 129 2.67 4.22 7.30
N THR A 130 3.44 4.97 6.50
CA THR A 130 3.93 4.51 5.20
C THR A 130 5.40 4.87 5.00
N ALA A 131 6.26 3.85 4.96
CA ALA A 131 7.64 4.03 4.56
C ALA A 131 7.82 4.05 3.03
N SER A 132 8.85 4.74 2.55
CA SER A 132 9.24 4.76 1.14
C SER A 132 10.74 4.86 0.95
N PHE A 133 11.24 4.18 -0.09
CA PHE A 133 12.59 4.38 -0.61
C PHE A 133 12.66 5.66 -1.48
N SER A 134 11.87 5.70 -2.56
CA SER A 134 11.85 6.83 -3.50
C SER A 134 11.07 8.04 -2.96
N GLY A 135 9.99 7.80 -2.22
CA GLY A 135 9.00 8.81 -1.82
C GLY A 135 7.86 8.99 -2.81
N SER A 136 7.84 8.28 -3.93
CA SER A 136 6.92 8.57 -5.04
C SER A 136 5.45 8.42 -4.69
N GLN A 137 5.10 7.55 -3.73
CA GLN A 137 3.71 7.40 -3.28
C GLN A 137 3.29 8.41 -2.21
N LEU A 138 4.22 9.13 -1.57
CA LEU A 138 3.90 9.97 -0.40
C LEU A 138 3.12 11.22 -0.79
N GLY A 139 3.48 11.87 -1.90
CA GLY A 139 2.73 13.01 -2.45
C GLY A 139 1.24 12.71 -2.68
N PRO A 140 0.90 11.69 -3.49
CA PRO A 140 -0.50 11.34 -3.74
C PRO A 140 -1.21 10.80 -2.49
N TYR A 141 -0.50 10.18 -1.54
CA TYR A 141 -1.10 9.75 -0.26
C TYR A 141 -1.45 10.93 0.64
N ALA A 142 -0.59 11.95 0.71
CA ALA A 142 -0.77 13.06 1.63
C ALA A 142 -1.86 14.03 1.13
N THR A 143 -1.80 14.44 -0.14
CA THR A 143 -2.71 15.47 -0.68
C THR A 143 -2.94 15.37 -2.19
N GLY A 144 -2.04 14.74 -2.95
CA GLY A 144 -2.02 14.90 -4.40
C GLY A 144 -3.12 14.15 -5.15
N ALA A 145 -3.52 12.96 -4.68
CA ALA A 145 -4.54 12.18 -5.39
C ALA A 145 -5.94 12.77 -5.20
N GLY A 146 -6.74 12.79 -6.27
CA GLY A 146 -8.16 13.18 -6.16
C GLY A 146 -8.95 12.25 -5.23
N ARG A 147 -8.58 10.96 -5.22
CA ARG A 147 -9.07 9.95 -4.28
C ARG A 147 -7.96 8.97 -3.90
N LEU A 148 -7.73 8.79 -2.61
CA LEU A 148 -6.84 7.76 -2.07
C LEU A 148 -7.66 6.56 -1.56
N ILE A 149 -7.34 5.36 -2.06
CA ILE A 149 -7.96 4.11 -1.58
C ILE A 149 -6.84 3.17 -1.09
N LEU A 150 -6.88 2.82 0.19
CA LEU A 150 -5.88 2.00 0.84
C LEU A 150 -6.47 0.63 1.20
N VAL A 151 -5.91 -0.44 0.63
CA VAL A 151 -6.29 -1.82 0.96
C VAL A 151 -5.37 -2.35 2.05
N VAL A 152 -5.94 -2.55 3.25
CA VAL A 152 -5.17 -2.83 4.47
C VAL A 152 -5.66 -4.10 5.14
N GLY A 153 -4.77 -5.09 5.27
CA GLY A 153 -5.04 -6.30 6.05
C GLY A 153 -4.92 -6.05 7.56
N THR A 154 -5.70 -6.76 8.35
CA THR A 154 -5.80 -6.55 9.82
C THR A 154 -4.52 -6.89 10.58
N GLN A 155 -3.60 -7.67 9.99
CA GLN A 155 -2.24 -7.88 10.52
C GLN A 155 -1.35 -6.63 10.50
N LYS A 156 -1.82 -5.54 9.88
CA LYS A 156 -1.12 -4.24 9.89
C LYS A 156 -1.55 -3.34 11.04
N ILE A 157 -2.53 -3.77 11.86
CA ILE A 157 -2.96 -3.03 13.04
C ILE A 157 -1.91 -3.17 14.15
N VAL A 158 -1.45 -2.04 14.67
CA VAL A 158 -0.46 -1.89 15.75
C VAL A 158 -1.05 -1.05 16.89
N SER A 159 -0.49 -1.13 18.09
CA SER A 159 -0.97 -0.38 19.26
C SER A 159 -0.82 1.13 19.05
N ASP A 160 0.33 1.55 18.57
CA ASP A 160 0.76 2.95 18.55
C ASP A 160 1.83 3.22 17.47
N LEU A 161 2.32 4.46 17.42
CA LEU A 161 3.34 4.89 16.45
C LEU A 161 4.68 4.17 16.65
N GLU A 162 5.07 3.87 17.89
CA GLU A 162 6.34 3.20 18.20
C GLU A 162 6.31 1.76 17.68
N GLU A 163 5.23 1.00 17.98
CA GLU A 163 5.05 -0.33 17.41
C GLU A 163 4.94 -0.28 15.88
N GLY A 164 4.34 0.76 15.32
CA GLY A 164 4.27 0.98 13.88
C GLY A 164 5.65 1.14 13.23
N LEU A 165 6.52 1.96 13.83
CA LEU A 165 7.89 2.15 13.37
C LEU A 165 8.73 0.87 13.54
N ARG A 166 8.53 0.13 14.63
CA ARG A 166 9.14 -1.19 14.81
C ARG A 166 8.69 -2.19 13.74
N ARG A 167 7.40 -2.23 13.43
CA ARG A 167 6.86 -3.06 12.33
C ARG A 167 7.52 -2.71 11.00
N ILE A 168 7.68 -1.42 10.70
CA ILE A 168 8.36 -0.97 9.47
C ILE A 168 9.78 -1.49 9.41
N ASN A 169 10.58 -1.25 10.44
CA ASN A 169 12.02 -1.53 10.42
C ASN A 169 12.35 -3.01 10.61
N GLU A 170 11.67 -3.70 11.51
CA GLU A 170 12.01 -5.07 11.91
C GLU A 170 11.29 -6.14 11.08
N TYR A 171 10.13 -5.81 10.48
CA TYR A 171 9.33 -6.76 9.71
C TYR A 171 9.20 -6.40 8.23
N VAL A 172 8.76 -5.18 7.91
CA VAL A 172 8.46 -4.83 6.52
C VAL A 172 9.72 -4.61 5.70
N PHE A 173 10.66 -3.82 6.21
CA PHE A 173 11.88 -3.47 5.49
C PHE A 173 12.71 -4.69 5.06
N PRO A 174 13.02 -5.67 5.92
CA PRO A 174 13.78 -6.86 5.50
C PRO A 174 13.08 -7.66 4.39
N LEU A 175 11.74 -7.77 4.46
CA LEU A 175 10.95 -8.46 3.44
C LEU A 175 10.95 -7.69 2.12
N GLU A 176 10.87 -6.36 2.19
CA GLU A 176 10.88 -5.50 1.01
C GLU A 176 12.26 -5.39 0.37
N ASP A 177 13.33 -5.35 1.15
CA ASP A 177 14.71 -5.37 0.66
C ASP A 177 15.01 -6.67 -0.09
N ALA A 178 14.69 -7.82 0.51
CA ALA A 178 14.84 -9.11 -0.15
C ALA A 178 14.00 -9.20 -1.44
N ARG A 179 12.79 -8.65 -1.43
CA ARG A 179 11.94 -8.56 -2.63
C ARG A 179 12.55 -7.65 -3.70
N ALA A 180 13.04 -6.47 -3.32
CA ALA A 180 13.63 -5.50 -4.23
C ALA A 180 14.91 -6.06 -4.86
N GLN A 181 15.74 -6.74 -4.09
CA GLN A 181 16.94 -7.41 -4.59
C GLN A 181 16.58 -8.51 -5.59
N ALA A 182 15.57 -9.33 -5.28
CA ALA A 182 15.12 -10.40 -6.17
C ALA A 182 14.44 -9.89 -7.46
N ALA A 183 13.66 -8.81 -7.37
CA ALA A 183 12.87 -8.29 -8.49
C ALA A 183 13.63 -7.29 -9.37
N TYR A 184 14.54 -6.51 -8.78
CA TYR A 184 15.16 -5.34 -9.42
C TYR A 184 16.69 -5.34 -9.30
N GLY A 185 17.29 -6.25 -8.53
CA GLY A 185 18.75 -6.29 -8.30
C GLY A 185 19.29 -5.13 -7.46
N VAL A 186 18.42 -4.39 -6.78
CA VAL A 186 18.79 -3.24 -5.95
C VAL A 186 18.19 -3.33 -4.56
N HIS A 187 18.92 -2.80 -3.58
CA HIS A 187 18.44 -2.69 -2.20
C HIS A 187 17.31 -1.68 -2.06
N SER A 188 16.44 -1.93 -1.09
CA SER A 188 15.39 -1.01 -0.65
C SER A 188 15.86 -0.14 0.52
N GLY A 189 14.97 0.66 1.09
CA GLY A 189 15.28 1.49 2.25
C GLY A 189 14.07 2.24 2.81
N VAL A 190 14.15 2.57 4.10
CA VAL A 190 13.18 3.39 4.83
C VAL A 190 13.70 4.84 4.84
N ASN A 191 13.73 5.46 3.66
CA ASN A 191 14.33 6.79 3.51
C ASN A 191 13.37 7.93 3.90
N LYS A 192 12.06 7.66 3.83
CA LYS A 192 10.97 8.59 4.12
C LYS A 192 9.86 7.82 4.81
N VAL A 193 9.25 8.39 5.85
CA VAL A 193 8.15 7.79 6.64
C VAL A 193 7.07 8.82 6.85
#